data_AF-A0A1Q3S448-F1
#
_entry.id   AF-A0A1Q3S448-F1
#
_cell.length_a   1.000
_cell.length_b   1.000
_cell.length_c   1.000
_cell.angle_alpha   90.00
_cell.angle_beta   90.00
_cell.angle_gamma   90.00
#
_symmetry.space_group_name_H-M   'P 1'
#
loop_
_entity.id
_entity.type
_entity.pdbx_description
1 polymer ?
#
loop_
_entity_poly.entity_id
_entity_poly.type
_entity_poly.pdbx_seq_one_letter_code
_entity_poly.pdbx_strand_id
1 'polypeptide(L)'
;MKRSIIILMMTSVVCISCEKEELTKEKAILIIRKSQGYPIAISREIFCGDPEQARILLKAGFEKDGLVKINKNLHYSELGSKAFIEFTPAAVPFLLPTSEKDRKIKVQNVKIADEDFEKIERIYAEPTLGITVVEYSTAFNNVTPFFRLNKDLEVSRKNKRKAEFKLTDNGWELAQW
;
A
#
# COMPACT_ATOMS: atom_id res chain seq x y z
N MET A 1 10.44 53.37 61.46
CA MET A 1 10.76 52.79 60.14
C MET A 1 11.99 51.88 60.27
N LYS A 2 11.81 50.57 60.42
CA LYS A 2 12.88 49.58 60.27
C LYS A 2 12.30 48.44 59.44
N ARG A 3 12.81 48.29 58.22
CA ARG A 3 12.28 47.45 57.15
C ARG A 3 12.59 45.98 57.46
N SER A 4 11.55 45.17 57.57
CA SER A 4 11.62 43.72 57.57
C SER A 4 12.08 43.23 56.20
N ILE A 5 13.21 42.51 56.15
CA ILE A 5 13.62 41.75 54.96
C ILE A 5 13.55 40.28 55.36
N ILE A 6 12.41 39.65 55.08
CA ILE A 6 12.24 38.20 55.13
C ILE A 6 12.61 37.70 53.74
N ILE A 7 13.77 37.04 53.63
CA ILE A 7 14.20 36.33 52.43
C ILE A 7 13.39 35.03 52.37
N LEU A 8 12.30 35.05 51.61
CA LEU A 8 11.52 33.85 51.30
C LEU A 8 12.21 33.12 50.13
N MET A 9 12.99 32.12 50.46
CA MET A 9 13.68 31.23 49.53
C MET A 9 12.63 30.33 48.85
N MET A 10 12.12 30.79 47.70
CA MET A 10 11.17 30.06 46.88
C MET A 10 11.93 29.08 46.00
N THR A 11 12.24 27.90 46.54
CA THR A 11 12.71 26.74 45.78
C THR A 11 11.57 26.24 44.91
N SER A 12 11.52 26.71 43.67
CA SER A 12 10.71 26.13 42.60
C SER A 12 11.33 24.80 42.21
N VAL A 13 10.75 23.72 42.75
CA VAL A 13 10.96 22.36 42.26
C VAL A 13 10.38 22.33 40.85
N VAL A 14 11.24 22.47 39.84
CA VAL A 14 10.87 22.18 38.45
C VAL A 14 10.77 20.66 38.36
N CYS A 15 9.57 20.14 38.61
CA CYS A 15 9.21 18.79 38.19
C CYS A 15 9.28 18.79 36.66
N ILE A 16 10.43 18.40 36.12
CA ILE A 16 10.52 17.94 34.73
C ILE A 16 9.67 16.67 34.70
N SER A 17 8.39 16.84 34.40
CA SER A 17 7.53 15.72 34.05
C SER A 17 8.21 15.02 32.90
N CYS A 18 8.75 13.83 33.17
CA CYS A 18 9.20 12.92 32.13
C CYS A 18 7.93 12.43 31.45
N GLU A 19 7.33 13.28 30.62
CA GLU A 19 6.21 12.93 29.77
C GLU A 19 6.71 11.81 28.88
N LYS A 20 6.30 10.57 29.21
CA LYS A 20 6.60 9.43 28.35
C LYS A 20 5.91 9.71 27.02
N GLU A 21 6.70 9.86 25.98
CA GLU A 21 6.20 10.16 24.65
C GLU A 21 5.22 9.05 24.21
N GLU A 22 3.93 9.35 24.22
CA GLU A 22 2.89 8.38 23.84
C GLU A 22 2.73 8.33 22.31
N LEU A 23 2.48 7.14 21.77
CA LEU A 23 2.21 6.98 20.34
C LEU A 23 0.79 7.44 20.02
N THR A 24 0.64 8.69 19.59
CA THR A 24 -0.65 9.22 19.14
C THR A 24 -1.10 8.59 17.82
N LYS A 25 -2.40 8.64 17.53
CA LYS A 25 -2.97 8.13 16.28
C LYS A 25 -2.37 8.83 15.05
N GLU A 26 -2.26 10.15 15.11
CA GLU A 26 -1.75 10.97 14.02
C GLU A 26 -0.29 10.63 13.71
N LYS A 27 0.52 10.43 14.76
CA LYS A 27 1.93 10.03 14.62
C LYS A 27 2.05 8.62 14.03
N ALA A 28 1.27 7.66 14.52
CA ALA A 28 1.22 6.31 13.97
C ALA A 28 0.81 6.31 12.48
N ILE A 29 -0.21 7.08 12.10
CA ILE A 29 -0.67 7.20 10.71
C ILE A 29 0.44 7.74 9.81
N LEU A 30 1.12 8.81 10.23
CA LEU A 30 2.21 9.43 9.46
C LEU A 30 3.34 8.42 9.21
N ILE A 31 3.74 7.70 10.26
CA ILE A 31 4.80 6.70 10.21
C ILE A 31 4.39 5.53 9.30
N ILE A 32 3.17 4.98 9.46
CA ILE A 32 2.65 3.88 8.64
C ILE A 32 2.59 4.28 7.16
N ARG A 33 2.00 5.44 6.85
CA ARG A 33 1.88 5.91 5.46
C ARG A 33 3.24 6.08 4.80
N LYS A 34 4.17 6.75 5.49
CA LYS A 34 5.52 7.02 4.96
C LYS A 34 6.30 5.74 4.71
N SER A 35 6.23 4.78 5.63
CA SER A 35 7.03 3.55 5.58
C SER A 35 6.48 2.49 4.63
N GLN A 36 5.16 2.38 4.50
CA GLN A 36 4.52 1.48 3.52
C GLN A 36 4.39 2.11 2.13
N GLY A 37 4.54 3.43 2.02
CA GLY A 37 4.33 4.14 0.76
C GLY A 37 2.85 4.18 0.36
N TYR A 38 1.94 4.31 1.31
CA TYR A 38 0.52 4.49 1.01
C TYR A 38 0.25 5.86 0.34
N PRO A 39 -0.65 5.94 -0.66
CA PRO A 39 -1.37 4.82 -1.27
C PRO A 39 -0.47 3.93 -2.15
N ILE A 40 -0.66 2.61 -2.07
CA ILE A 40 0.12 1.62 -2.83
C ILE A 40 -0.67 1.22 -4.07
N ALA A 41 -0.04 1.32 -5.24
CA ALA A 41 -0.63 0.80 -6.47
C ALA A 41 -0.62 -0.73 -6.46
N ILE A 42 -1.81 -1.34 -6.40
CA ILE A 42 -1.95 -2.78 -6.53
C ILE A 42 -1.93 -3.12 -8.02
N SER A 43 -1.09 -4.08 -8.37
CA SER A 43 -0.83 -4.47 -9.74
C SER A 43 -1.11 -5.94 -9.99
N ARG A 44 -1.25 -6.28 -11.26
CA ARG A 44 -1.33 -7.65 -11.73
C ARG A 44 -0.47 -7.82 -12.98
N GLU A 45 0.29 -8.90 -13.01
CA GLU A 45 1.04 -9.31 -14.18
C GLU A 45 0.11 -9.94 -15.22
N ILE A 46 0.24 -9.51 -16.46
CA ILE A 46 -0.42 -10.10 -17.62
C ILE A 46 0.66 -10.70 -18.53
N PHE A 47 0.64 -12.03 -18.68
CA PHE A 47 1.54 -12.75 -19.58
C PHE A 47 0.98 -12.67 -20.99
N CYS A 48 1.38 -11.66 -21.77
CA CYS A 48 0.85 -11.41 -23.11
C CYS A 48 1.22 -12.50 -24.12
N GLY A 49 2.24 -13.31 -23.83
CA GLY A 49 2.63 -14.48 -24.62
C GLY A 49 1.85 -15.76 -24.29
N ASP A 50 0.99 -15.75 -23.27
CA ASP A 50 0.26 -16.94 -22.82
C ASP A 50 -1.17 -16.99 -23.44
N PRO A 51 -1.50 -18.03 -24.23
CA PRO A 51 -2.85 -18.18 -24.79
C PRO A 51 -3.94 -18.34 -23.71
N GLU A 52 -3.64 -18.90 -22.54
CA GLU A 52 -4.61 -19.02 -21.46
C GLU A 52 -4.94 -17.65 -20.84
N GLN A 53 -3.95 -16.77 -20.69
CA GLN A 53 -4.21 -15.37 -20.30
C GLN A 53 -5.06 -14.66 -21.33
N ALA A 54 -4.77 -14.84 -22.63
CA ALA A 54 -5.56 -14.24 -23.70
C ALA A 54 -7.04 -14.69 -23.63
N ARG A 55 -7.28 -15.97 -23.34
CA ARG A 55 -8.62 -16.52 -23.14
C ARG A 55 -9.31 -15.93 -21.90
N ILE A 56 -8.59 -15.72 -20.79
CA ILE A 56 -9.13 -15.08 -19.59
C ILE A 56 -9.57 -13.64 -19.90
N LEU A 57 -8.72 -12.86 -20.57
CA LEU A 57 -9.03 -11.46 -20.90
C LEU A 57 -10.19 -11.37 -21.90
N LEU A 58 -10.25 -12.26 -22.89
CA LEU A 58 -11.37 -12.35 -23.82
C LEU A 58 -12.69 -12.63 -23.09
N LYS A 59 -12.70 -13.63 -22.19
CA LYS A 59 -13.89 -13.99 -21.40
C LYS A 59 -14.34 -12.88 -20.46
N ALA A 60 -13.39 -12.12 -19.90
CA ALA A 60 -13.68 -10.99 -19.03
C ALA A 60 -14.09 -9.72 -19.81
N GLY A 61 -14.16 -9.76 -21.14
CA GLY A 61 -14.71 -8.69 -21.98
C GLY A 61 -13.73 -7.58 -22.36
N PHE A 62 -12.45 -7.70 -22.02
CA PHE A 62 -11.47 -6.62 -22.26
C PHE A 62 -11.28 -6.27 -23.75
N GLU A 63 -11.48 -7.23 -24.66
CA GLU A 63 -11.45 -6.97 -26.11
C GLU A 63 -12.67 -6.14 -26.54
N LYS A 64 -13.86 -6.43 -25.98
CA LYS A 64 -15.10 -5.68 -26.27
C LYS A 64 -15.04 -4.27 -25.69
N ASP A 65 -14.43 -4.12 -24.53
CA ASP A 65 -14.21 -2.82 -23.87
C ASP A 65 -13.10 -2.00 -24.57
N GLY A 66 -12.47 -2.55 -25.62
CA GLY A 66 -11.44 -1.88 -26.40
C GLY A 66 -10.12 -1.69 -25.66
N LEU A 67 -9.89 -2.40 -24.55
CA LEU A 67 -8.67 -2.29 -23.72
C LEU A 67 -7.53 -3.16 -24.24
N VAL A 68 -7.85 -4.29 -24.88
CA VAL A 68 -6.88 -5.18 -25.51
C VAL A 68 -7.35 -5.64 -26.88
N LYS A 69 -6.41 -6.06 -27.71
CA LYS A 69 -6.65 -6.84 -28.93
C LYS A 69 -6.12 -8.25 -28.72
N ILE A 70 -6.93 -9.26 -29.02
CA ILE A 70 -6.54 -10.67 -28.87
C ILE A 70 -6.22 -11.27 -30.24
N ASN A 71 -4.97 -11.70 -30.42
CA ASN A 71 -4.52 -12.37 -31.63
C ASN A 71 -4.90 -13.86 -31.57
N LYS A 72 -6.07 -14.20 -32.15
CA LYS A 72 -6.67 -15.54 -32.06
C LYS A 72 -5.99 -16.61 -32.93
N ASN A 73 -5.32 -16.17 -34.00
CA ASN A 73 -4.78 -17.05 -35.05
C ASN A 73 -3.28 -16.81 -35.26
N LEU A 74 -2.47 -16.90 -34.20
CA LEU A 74 -1.00 -16.85 -34.37
C LEU A 74 -0.52 -18.13 -35.05
N HIS A 75 0.19 -17.98 -36.16
CA HIS A 75 0.82 -19.12 -36.83
C HIS A 75 2.02 -19.62 -36.01
N TYR A 76 2.40 -20.90 -36.17
CA TYR A 76 3.53 -21.50 -35.44
C TYR A 76 4.83 -20.69 -35.60
N SER A 77 5.07 -20.16 -36.81
CA SER A 77 6.23 -19.31 -37.13
C SER A 77 6.22 -17.94 -36.43
N GLU A 78 5.10 -17.53 -35.83
CA GLU A 78 4.94 -16.26 -35.13
C GLU A 78 5.00 -16.43 -33.60
N LEU A 79 5.06 -17.67 -33.11
CA LEU A 79 5.22 -17.96 -31.69
C LEU A 79 6.56 -17.41 -31.22
N GLY A 80 6.54 -16.66 -30.11
CA GLY A 80 7.71 -15.98 -29.56
C GLY A 80 7.97 -14.59 -30.15
N SER A 81 7.61 -14.32 -31.42
CA SER A 81 7.78 -12.98 -32.01
C SER A 81 6.56 -12.09 -31.79
N LYS A 82 5.33 -12.62 -31.95
CA LYS A 82 4.08 -11.91 -31.63
C LYS A 82 3.53 -12.31 -30.25
N ALA A 83 2.69 -11.45 -29.68
CA ALA A 83 1.99 -11.72 -28.43
C ALA A 83 0.53 -12.09 -28.75
N PHE A 84 -0.10 -12.91 -27.90
CA PHE A 84 -1.53 -13.18 -28.00
C PHE A 84 -2.37 -11.98 -27.56
N ILE A 85 -1.80 -11.10 -26.73
CA ILE A 85 -2.46 -9.94 -26.13
C ILE A 85 -1.67 -8.68 -26.50
N GLU A 86 -2.35 -7.70 -27.08
CA GLU A 86 -1.80 -6.36 -27.34
C GLU A 86 -2.67 -5.32 -26.63
N PHE A 87 -2.06 -4.47 -25.81
CA PHE A 87 -2.79 -3.38 -25.16
C PHE A 87 -3.07 -2.25 -26.14
N THR A 88 -4.27 -1.69 -26.08
CA THR A 88 -4.65 -0.55 -26.92
C THR A 88 -4.29 0.78 -26.25
N PRO A 89 -4.38 1.91 -26.96
CA PRO A 89 -4.25 3.23 -26.34
C PRO A 89 -5.21 3.47 -25.16
N ALA A 90 -6.40 2.85 -25.17
CA ALA A 90 -7.39 2.99 -24.09
C ALA A 90 -6.91 2.37 -22.76
N ALA A 91 -6.00 1.39 -22.82
CA ALA A 91 -5.45 0.76 -21.62
C ALA A 91 -4.25 1.50 -21.02
N VAL A 92 -3.61 2.42 -21.76
CA VAL A 92 -2.39 3.14 -21.33
C VAL A 92 -2.49 3.76 -19.94
N PRO A 93 -3.61 4.40 -19.53
CA PRO A 93 -3.72 4.98 -18.19
C PRO A 93 -3.61 3.97 -17.03
N PHE A 94 -3.80 2.68 -17.33
CA PHE A 94 -3.76 1.59 -16.35
C PHE A 94 -2.48 0.76 -16.44
N LEU A 95 -1.61 1.03 -17.41
CA LEU A 95 -0.35 0.29 -17.55
C LEU A 95 0.69 0.82 -16.57
N LEU A 96 1.33 -0.09 -15.85
CA LEU A 96 2.45 0.24 -14.99
C LEU A 96 3.77 0.03 -15.73
N PRO A 97 4.84 0.74 -15.32
CA PRO A 97 6.18 0.48 -15.83
C PRO A 97 6.52 -1.01 -15.69
N THR A 98 7.07 -1.57 -16.76
CA THR A 98 7.47 -2.98 -16.80
C THR A 98 8.97 -3.08 -16.97
N SER A 99 9.62 -3.97 -16.22
CA SER A 99 11.08 -4.11 -16.25
C SER A 99 11.57 -4.65 -17.60
N GLU A 100 12.86 -4.46 -17.91
CA GLU A 100 13.42 -5.05 -19.13
C GLU A 100 13.29 -6.57 -19.18
N LYS A 101 13.44 -7.23 -18.03
CA LYS A 101 13.31 -8.69 -17.91
C LYS A 101 11.90 -9.13 -18.29
N ASP A 102 10.89 -8.45 -17.76
CA ASP A 102 9.48 -8.76 -17.98
C ASP A 102 9.08 -8.48 -19.43
N ARG A 103 9.59 -7.37 -20.01
CA ARG A 103 9.38 -7.07 -21.43
C ARG A 103 9.92 -8.17 -22.35
N LYS A 104 11.09 -8.76 -22.04
CA LYS A 104 11.67 -9.87 -22.82
C LYS A 104 10.79 -11.12 -22.83
N ILE A 105 10.07 -11.37 -21.73
CA ILE A 105 9.13 -12.50 -21.61
C ILE A 105 7.67 -12.09 -21.88
N LYS A 106 7.44 -10.91 -22.44
CA LYS A 106 6.12 -10.37 -22.81
C LYS A 106 5.14 -10.31 -21.63
N VAL A 107 5.65 -9.95 -20.46
CA VAL A 107 4.81 -9.59 -19.31
C VAL A 107 4.54 -8.09 -19.35
N GLN A 108 3.34 -7.69 -18.94
CA GLN A 108 2.95 -6.30 -18.72
C GLN A 108 2.25 -6.19 -17.36
N ASN A 109 2.70 -5.25 -16.54
CA ASN A 109 2.03 -4.94 -15.28
C ASN A 109 0.86 -3.98 -15.51
N VAL A 110 -0.32 -4.33 -15.01
CA VAL A 110 -1.49 -3.44 -15.04
C VAL A 110 -1.90 -3.07 -13.63
N LYS A 111 -2.27 -1.81 -13.42
CA LYS A 111 -2.85 -1.33 -12.17
C LYS A 111 -4.29 -1.83 -12.05
N ILE A 112 -4.64 -2.38 -10.89
CA ILE A 112 -6.00 -2.85 -10.60
C ILE A 112 -6.73 -1.97 -9.58
N ALA A 113 -6.02 -1.36 -8.63
CA ALA A 113 -6.54 -0.43 -7.63
C ALA A 113 -5.37 0.29 -6.94
N ASP A 114 -5.69 1.26 -6.09
CA ASP A 114 -4.80 1.74 -5.03
C ASP A 114 -5.29 1.18 -3.69
N GLU A 115 -4.41 0.64 -2.86
CA GLU A 115 -4.70 0.36 -1.45
C GLU A 115 -4.23 1.56 -0.63
N ASP A 116 -5.10 2.14 0.19
CA ASP A 116 -4.75 3.26 1.07
C ASP A 116 -5.13 2.97 2.52
N PHE A 117 -4.43 3.65 3.42
CA PHE A 117 -4.72 3.68 4.84
C PHE A 117 -6.10 4.31 5.08
N GLU A 118 -6.97 3.58 5.78
CA GLU A 118 -8.30 4.05 6.14
C GLU A 118 -8.31 4.64 7.56
N LYS A 119 -8.10 3.81 8.59
CA LYS A 119 -8.14 4.24 9.99
C LYS A 119 -7.37 3.31 10.93
N ILE A 120 -6.99 3.86 12.08
CA ILE A 120 -6.54 3.07 13.23
C ILE A 120 -7.77 2.53 13.96
N GLU A 121 -7.80 1.21 14.14
CA GLU A 121 -8.83 0.53 14.91
C GLU A 121 -8.47 0.48 16.39
N ARG A 122 -7.19 0.18 16.69
CA ARG A 122 -6.73 0.02 18.07
C ARG A 122 -5.24 0.32 18.20
N ILE A 123 -4.85 0.89 19.33
CA ILE A 123 -3.46 0.99 19.78
C ILE A 123 -3.38 0.35 21.17
N TYR A 124 -2.39 -0.50 21.40
CA TYR A 124 -2.13 -1.07 22.73
C TYR A 124 -0.65 -1.40 22.92
N ALA A 125 -0.16 -1.24 24.15
CA ALA A 125 1.17 -1.68 24.52
C ALA A 125 1.21 -3.19 24.73
N GLU A 126 2.30 -3.85 24.34
CA GLU A 126 2.69 -5.20 24.73
C GLU A 126 3.96 -5.11 25.60
N PRO A 127 3.82 -4.91 26.93
CA PRO A 127 4.94 -4.58 27.81
C PRO A 127 6.04 -5.65 27.84
N THR A 128 5.66 -6.94 27.72
CA THR A 128 6.59 -8.07 27.69
C THR A 128 7.58 -7.99 26.53
N LEU A 129 7.15 -7.42 25.41
CA LEU A 129 7.96 -7.26 24.21
C LEU A 129 8.56 -5.84 24.08
N GLY A 130 8.16 -4.91 24.95
CA GLY A 130 8.57 -3.52 24.87
C GLY A 130 8.11 -2.83 23.59
N ILE A 131 6.98 -3.25 23.02
CA ILE A 131 6.42 -2.69 21.77
C ILE A 131 5.04 -2.09 22.01
N THR A 132 4.64 -1.20 21.10
CA THR A 132 3.27 -0.74 20.94
C THR A 132 2.72 -1.27 19.63
N VAL A 133 1.59 -1.94 19.68
CA VAL A 133 0.89 -2.47 18.51
C VAL A 133 -0.16 -1.47 18.06
N VAL A 134 -0.20 -1.23 16.75
CA VAL A 134 -1.25 -0.49 16.06
C VAL A 134 -1.97 -1.44 15.11
N GLU A 135 -3.25 -1.70 15.38
CA GLU A 135 -4.16 -2.37 14.45
C GLU A 135 -4.88 -1.32 13.60
N TYR A 136 -4.84 -1.48 12.29
CA TYR A 136 -5.43 -0.53 11.35
C TYR A 136 -6.11 -1.23 10.18
N SER A 137 -6.95 -0.49 9.47
CA SER A 137 -7.59 -0.93 8.24
C SER A 137 -7.07 -0.19 7.02
N THR A 138 -7.06 -0.89 5.89
CA THR A 138 -6.87 -0.32 4.55
C THR A 138 -8.07 -0.61 3.67
N ALA A 139 -8.23 0.19 2.63
CA ALA A 139 -9.30 0.06 1.65
C ALA A 139 -8.77 0.24 0.22
N PHE A 140 -9.44 -0.41 -0.74
CA PHE A 140 -9.14 -0.21 -2.15
C PHE A 140 -9.90 0.98 -2.71
N ASN A 141 -9.15 1.90 -3.33
CA ASN A 141 -9.63 3.07 -4.03
C ASN A 141 -9.15 3.02 -5.49
N ASN A 142 -9.61 3.96 -6.34
CA ASN A 142 -9.16 4.10 -7.74
C ASN A 142 -9.17 2.77 -8.54
N VAL A 143 -10.24 1.99 -8.37
CA VAL A 143 -10.41 0.67 -8.99
C VAL A 143 -10.45 0.81 -10.51
N THR A 144 -9.65 0.01 -11.21
CA THR A 144 -9.57 0.03 -12.68
C THR A 144 -10.43 -1.08 -13.30
N PRO A 145 -10.71 -1.04 -14.62
CA PRO A 145 -11.40 -2.13 -15.31
C PRO A 145 -10.72 -3.49 -15.16
N PHE A 146 -9.40 -3.52 -14.91
CA PHE A 146 -8.61 -4.73 -14.70
C PHE A 146 -8.85 -5.40 -13.35
N PHE A 147 -9.51 -4.73 -12.40
CA PHE A 147 -9.87 -5.31 -11.11
C PHE A 147 -10.72 -6.58 -11.26
N ARG A 148 -11.56 -6.65 -12.30
CA ARG A 148 -12.40 -7.83 -12.63
C ARG A 148 -11.62 -9.14 -12.83
N LEU A 149 -10.31 -9.07 -13.06
CA LEU A 149 -9.46 -10.26 -13.14
C LEU A 149 -9.29 -10.94 -11.78
N ASN A 150 -9.51 -10.21 -10.68
CA ASN A 150 -9.35 -10.72 -9.32
C ASN A 150 -10.70 -11.18 -8.77
N LYS A 151 -10.84 -12.49 -8.60
CA LYS A 151 -12.09 -13.09 -8.11
C LYS A 151 -12.22 -13.02 -6.59
N ASP A 152 -11.09 -12.99 -5.88
CA ASP A 152 -11.04 -13.10 -4.41
C ASP A 152 -10.91 -11.73 -3.72
N LEU A 153 -10.74 -10.66 -4.51
CA LEU A 153 -10.61 -9.29 -4.04
C LEU A 153 -11.97 -8.59 -4.18
N GLU A 154 -12.57 -8.25 -3.04
CA GLU A 154 -13.76 -7.42 -2.99
C GLU A 154 -13.36 -5.97 -2.70
N VAL A 155 -13.83 -5.03 -3.52
CA VAL A 155 -13.54 -3.59 -3.34
C VAL A 155 -14.00 -3.10 -1.97
N SER A 156 -15.14 -3.59 -1.49
CA SER A 156 -15.73 -3.22 -0.19
C SER A 156 -15.02 -3.85 1.02
N ARG A 157 -14.11 -4.81 0.81
CA ARG A 157 -13.45 -5.51 1.91
C ARG A 157 -12.39 -4.62 2.53
N LYS A 158 -12.55 -4.39 3.83
CA LYS A 158 -11.52 -3.76 4.66
C LYS A 158 -10.46 -4.78 5.02
N ASN A 159 -9.20 -4.49 4.70
CA ASN A 159 -8.10 -5.36 5.09
C ASN A 159 -7.57 -4.92 6.45
N LYS A 160 -7.60 -5.83 7.42
CA LYS A 160 -7.02 -5.58 8.75
C LYS A 160 -5.53 -5.83 8.71
N ARG A 161 -4.75 -4.92 9.27
CA ARG A 161 -3.28 -4.94 9.33
C ARG A 161 -2.81 -4.67 10.77
N LYS A 162 -1.60 -5.10 11.07
CA LYS A 162 -0.89 -4.82 12.32
C LYS A 162 0.40 -4.06 11.97
N ALA A 163 0.83 -3.19 12.85
CA ALA A 163 2.14 -2.56 12.80
C ALA A 163 2.69 -2.49 14.23
N GLU A 164 3.96 -2.85 14.39
CA GLU A 164 4.64 -2.86 15.69
C GLU A 164 5.61 -1.70 15.78
N PHE A 165 5.52 -0.96 16.88
CA PHE A 165 6.28 0.26 17.13
C PHE A 165 7.17 0.10 18.35
N LYS A 166 8.35 0.72 18.30
CA LYS A 166 9.25 0.87 19.44
C LYS A 166 9.58 2.34 19.65
N LEU A 167 9.66 2.74 20.91
CA LEU A 167 10.16 4.07 21.26
C LEU A 167 11.68 3.99 21.35
N THR A 168 12.36 4.78 20.52
CA THR A 168 13.83 4.89 20.48
C THR A 168 14.26 6.29 20.92
N ASP A 169 15.57 6.54 20.99
CA ASP A 169 16.11 7.87 21.25
C ASP A 169 15.72 8.91 20.18
N ASN A 170 15.36 8.45 18.96
CA ASN A 170 14.86 9.29 17.86
C ASN A 170 13.33 9.42 17.84
N GLY A 171 12.65 8.88 18.86
CA GLY A 171 11.20 8.79 18.96
C GLY A 171 10.66 7.45 18.45
N TRP A 172 9.35 7.43 18.17
CA TRP A 172 8.65 6.23 17.70
C TRP A 172 9.08 5.81 16.29
N GLU A 173 9.48 4.54 16.17
CA GLU A 173 9.89 3.91 14.92
C GLU A 173 9.15 2.57 14.72
N LEU A 174 9.04 2.13 13.46
CA LEU A 174 8.48 0.82 13.12
C LEU A 174 9.50 -0.28 13.37
N ALA A 175 9.09 -1.28 14.13
CA ALA A 175 9.86 -2.49 14.38
C ALA A 175 9.48 -3.63 13.42
N GLN A 176 8.18 -3.80 13.12
CA GLN A 176 7.69 -4.87 12.25
C GLN A 176 6.30 -4.56 11.66
N TRP A 177 5.98 -5.29 10.58
CA TRP A 177 4.67 -5.41 9.94
C TRP A 177 3.97 -6.72 10.34
#